data_AF-A0A3M1Y0Y8-F1
#
_entry.id   AF-A0A3M1Y0Y8-F1
#
_cell.length_a   1.000
_cell.length_b   1.000
_cell.length_c   1.000
_cell.angle_alpha   90.00
_cell.angle_beta   90.00
_cell.angle_gamma   90.00
#
_symmetry.space_group_name_H-M   'P 1'
#
loop_
_entity.id
_entity.type
_entity.pdbx_description
1 polymer ?
#
loop_
_entity_poly.entity_id
_entity_poly.type
_entity_poly.pdbx_seq_one_letter_code
_entity_poly.pdbx_strand_id
1 'polypeptide(L)' 'MLRVRNIEAGYGRIKVLRRVSLHVRPGEIVTIIGANGAGKTTLLKT' A
#
# COMPACT_ATOMS: atom_id res chain seq x y z
N MET A 1 15.89 -2.41 2.38
CA MET A 1 14.91 -2.14 3.46
C MET A 1 13.88 -1.18 2.90
N LEU A 2 12.60 -1.54 2.91
CA LEU A 2 11.49 -0.68 2.46
C LEU A 2 10.64 -0.30 3.68
N ARG A 3 10.37 0.99 3.85
CA ARG A 3 9.51 1.48 4.93
C ARG A 3 8.63 2.62 4.44
N VAL A 4 7.34 2.45 4.56
CA VAL A 4 6.33 3.48 4.31
C VAL A 4 5.44 3.62 5.54
N ARG A 5 5.06 4.86 5.86
CA ARG A 5 4.27 5.17 7.05
C ARG A 5 3.12 6.10 6.69
N ASN A 6 1.93 5.75 7.18
CA ASN A 6 0.71 6.55 7.09
C ASN A 6 0.40 7.05 5.67
N ILE A 7 0.67 6.25 4.64
CA ILE A 7 0.45 6.68 3.27
C ILE A 7 -1.04 6.82 2.99
N GLU A 8 -1.37 7.87 2.26
CA GLU A 8 -2.71 8.18 1.80
C GLU A 8 -2.63 8.46 0.31
N ALA A 9 -3.42 7.75 -0.48
CA ALA A 9 -3.37 7.84 -1.93
C ALA A 9 -4.73 7.48 -2.53
N GLY A 10 -4.97 7.91 -3.76
CA GLY A 10 -6.24 7.71 -4.42
C GLY A 10 -6.28 8.37 -5.79
N TYR A 11 -7.43 8.30 -6.44
CA TYR A 11 -7.65 8.85 -7.78
C TYR A 11 -8.73 9.93 -7.72
N GLY A 12 -8.37 11.15 -8.15
CA GLY A 12 -9.26 12.30 -8.07
C GLY A 12 -9.74 12.54 -6.64
N ARG A 13 -11.07 12.47 -6.43
CA ARG A 13 -11.70 12.65 -5.11
C ARG A 13 -11.79 11.37 -4.28
N ILE A 14 -11.47 10.22 -4.84
CA ILE A 14 -11.62 8.93 -4.16
C ILE A 14 -10.33 8.58 -3.42
N LYS A 15 -10.42 8.51 -2.09
CA LYS A 15 -9.33 8.04 -1.24
C LYS A 15 -9.34 6.52 -1.16
N VAL A 16 -8.30 5.89 -1.72
CA VAL A 16 -8.16 4.43 -1.83
C VAL A 16 -7.32 3.89 -0.66
N LEU A 17 -6.18 4.52 -0.37
CA LEU A 17 -5.34 4.19 0.77
C LEU A 17 -5.62 5.14 1.93
N ARG A 18 -5.78 4.58 3.13
CA ARG A 18 -6.12 5.32 4.35
C ARG A 18 -5.10 5.00 5.42
N ARG A 19 -4.07 5.84 5.53
CA ARG A 19 -2.99 5.77 6.53
C ARG A 19 -2.29 4.40 6.57
N VAL A 20 -1.99 3.84 5.40
CA VAL A 20 -1.36 2.52 5.31
C VAL A 20 0.12 2.61 5.68
N SER A 21 0.61 1.67 6.47
CA SER A 21 2.03 1.57 6.83
C SER A 21 2.53 0.15 6.52
N LEU A 22 3.73 0.06 5.95
CA LEU A 22 4.38 -1.20 5.59
C LEU A 22 5.88 -1.11 5.90
N HIS A 23 6.44 -2.20 6.39
CA HIS A 23 7.87 -2.35 6.62
C HIS A 23 8.29 -3.72 6.08
N VAL A 24 9.28 -3.72 5.19
CA VAL A 24 9.88 -4.93 4.61
C VAL A 24 11.38 -4.89 4.87
N ARG A 25 11.87 -5.90 5.58
CA ARG A 25 13.28 -6.06 5.91
C ARG A 25 14.04 -6.69 4.73
N PRO A 26 15.38 -6.51 4.68
CA PRO A 26 16.19 -7.22 3.68
C PRO A 26 15.96 -8.73 3.75
N GLY A 27 15.78 -9.37 2.58
CA GLY A 27 15.56 -10.81 2.46
C GLY A 27 14.11 -11.27 2.65
N GLU A 28 13.17 -10.39 3.03
CA GLU A 28 11.76 -10.75 3.15
C GLU A 28 11.05 -10.74 1.78
N ILE A 29 10.26 -11.78 1.52
CA ILE A 29 9.28 -11.83 0.43
C ILE A 29 7.91 -11.59 1.04
N VAL A 30 7.25 -10.50 0.64
CA VAL A 30 5.94 -10.10 1.18
C VAL A 30 4.93 -10.05 0.04
N THR A 31 3.73 -10.55 0.30
CA THR A 31 2.58 -10.47 -0.61
C THR A 31 1.48 -9.59 -0.03
N ILE A 32 0.73 -8.91 -0.89
CA ILE A 32 -0.41 -8.09 -0.51
C ILE A 32 -1.68 -8.78 -1.02
N ILE A 33 -2.56 -9.18 -0.10
CA ILE A 33 -3.82 -9.87 -0.40
C ILE A 33 -5.03 -9.01 -0.04
N GLY A 34 -6.18 -9.34 -0.62
CA GLY A 34 -7.45 -8.66 -0.38
C GLY A 34 -8.35 -8.64 -1.61
N ALA A 35 -9.60 -8.23 -1.44
CA ALA A 35 -10.59 -8.17 -2.52
C ALA A 35 -10.20 -7.19 -3.65
N ASN A 36 -10.86 -7.29 -4.80
CA ASN A 36 -10.74 -6.29 -5.86
C ASN A 36 -11.18 -4.92 -5.33
N GLY A 37 -10.43 -3.86 -5.68
CA GLY A 37 -10.67 -2.52 -5.16
C GLY A 37 -10.10 -2.23 -3.76
N ALA A 38 -9.51 -3.21 -3.06
CA ALA A 38 -8.91 -3.01 -1.74
C ALA A 38 -7.66 -2.11 -1.70
N GLY A 39 -7.23 -1.54 -2.84
CA GLY A 39 -6.09 -0.63 -2.92
C GLY A 39 -4.73 -1.27 -3.15
N LYS A 40 -4.66 -2.58 -3.43
CA LYS A 40 -3.39 -3.30 -3.68
C LYS A 40 -2.54 -2.66 -4.79
N THR A 41 -3.11 -2.44 -5.96
CA THR A 41 -2.41 -1.79 -7.09
C THR A 41 -2.06 -0.34 -6.77
N THR A 42 -2.92 0.37 -6.03
CA THR A 42 -2.65 1.74 -5.61
C THR A 42 -1.47 1.81 -4.64
N LEU A 43 -1.37 0.86 -3.70
CA LEU A 43 -0.26 0.73 -2.76
C LEU A 43 1.08 0.42 -3.47
N LEU A 44 1.04 -0.36 -4.56
CA LEU A 44 2.24 -0.70 -5.34
C LEU A 44 2.68 0.38 -6.35
N LYS A 45 1.77 1.30 -6.72
CA LYS A 45 2.04 2.37 -7.70
C LYS A 45 2.41 3.71 -7.06
N THR A 46 2.19 3.85 -5.75
CA THR A 46 2.55 5.05 -4.98
C THR A 46 3.99 4.91 -4.51
#